data_AF-A0A3N2EVY6-F1
#
_entry.id   AF-A0A3N2EVY6-F1
#
_cell.length_a   1.000
_cell.length_b   1.000
_cell.length_c   1.000
_cell.angle_alpha   90.00
_cell.angle_beta   90.00
_cell.angle_gamma   90.00
#
_symmetry.space_group_name_H-M   'P 1'
#
loop_
_entity.id
_entity.type
_entity.pdbx_description
1 polymer ?
#
loop_
_entity_poly.entity_id
_entity_poly.type
_entity_poly.pdbx_seq_one_letter_code
_entity_poly.pdbx_strand_id
1 'polypeptide(L)'
;MNNTAGTTSDANRWFHRARQLQNEQLRQLAQLGALANQISALVHMLQCERGASNIWLCTEGRLYAAECRASCALVDEQLMVFRTALEPTQGCASSALCWRIASAVWYLEQLPHLRDAVGRRTIVAEEATSQFSRIIRHLLNIVPQLNDSIDDPQIAGSMVALYSFMQGKELVGQERALGASGFARGHFSDELRQRLVDRIDGQQPCFDSFIALATEAQRALFLEQCQASLEIEQLRRIACTRQPAADRGETALRWFCAQTQRLEQMRGLEEHLIDGLLNAADRLLSGEEPPMPPAGWSEEDEGDGVARRLDKQLLPLVRQQAFELQQLSGQLASLKDALEERKLIEKAKSVLMAHQGMPEEQAWQTLRKMAMDKNQRMVEIARALLTVKALWQVTPKE
;
A
#
# COMPACT_ATOMS: atom_id res chain seq x y z
N MET A 1 -61.11 4.63 10.28
CA MET A 1 -60.39 4.35 9.02
C MET A 1 -59.27 5.37 8.89
N ASN A 2 -58.04 4.98 9.19
CA ASN A 2 -56.86 5.44 8.46
C ASN A 2 -55.79 4.37 8.61
N ASN A 3 -55.38 3.89 7.45
CA ASN A 3 -54.68 2.66 7.19
C ASN A 3 -53.19 3.03 7.00
N THR A 4 -52.38 2.99 8.06
CA THR A 4 -50.93 3.26 8.01
C THR A 4 -50.09 2.08 8.50
N ALA A 5 -50.68 0.90 8.63
CA ALA A 5 -49.97 -0.31 9.09
C ALA A 5 -49.29 -1.11 7.96
N GLY A 6 -49.41 -0.67 6.69
CA GLY A 6 -48.98 -1.45 5.52
C GLY A 6 -47.61 -1.09 4.94
N THR A 7 -47.04 0.09 5.23
CA THR A 7 -45.87 0.62 4.50
C THR A 7 -44.51 0.27 5.13
N THR A 8 -44.44 -0.18 6.38
CA THR A 8 -43.19 -0.57 7.06
C THR A 8 -42.85 -2.07 6.95
N SER A 9 -43.80 -2.91 6.54
CA SER A 9 -43.62 -4.37 6.46
C SER A 9 -42.57 -4.81 5.43
N ASP A 10 -42.59 -4.26 4.22
CA ASP A 10 -41.65 -4.65 3.16
C ASP A 10 -40.24 -4.11 3.41
N ALA A 11 -40.09 -2.89 3.94
CA ALA A 11 -38.79 -2.36 4.35
C ALA A 11 -38.14 -3.24 5.43
N ASN A 12 -38.92 -3.67 6.44
CA ASN A 12 -38.44 -4.59 7.47
C ASN A 12 -37.95 -5.92 6.89
N ARG A 13 -38.62 -6.47 5.87
CA ARG A 13 -38.16 -7.69 5.18
C ARG A 13 -36.79 -7.49 4.54
N TRP A 14 -36.53 -6.34 3.91
CA TRP A 14 -35.22 -6.01 3.35
C TRP A 14 -34.15 -5.87 4.43
N PHE A 15 -34.45 -5.24 5.59
CA PHE A 15 -33.51 -5.17 6.71
C PHE A 15 -33.18 -6.53 7.30
N HIS A 16 -34.19 -7.39 7.51
CA HIS A 16 -33.95 -8.75 7.96
C HIS A 16 -33.15 -9.56 6.94
N ARG A 17 -33.41 -9.38 5.64
CA ARG A 17 -32.65 -10.06 4.59
C ARG A 17 -31.20 -9.58 4.55
N ALA A 18 -30.94 -8.27 4.63
CA ALA A 18 -29.60 -7.71 4.69
C ALA A 18 -28.83 -8.24 5.90
N ARG A 19 -29.48 -8.31 7.07
CA ARG A 19 -28.90 -8.89 8.28
C ARG A 19 -28.55 -10.38 8.13
N GLN A 20 -29.46 -11.17 7.56
CA GLN A 20 -29.21 -12.60 7.32
C GLN A 20 -27.97 -12.79 6.43
N LEU A 21 -27.88 -11.99 5.35
CA LEU A 21 -26.71 -12.01 4.47
C LEU A 21 -25.43 -11.60 5.21
N GLN A 22 -25.46 -10.53 6.01
CA GLN A 22 -24.32 -10.12 6.84
C GLN A 22 -23.86 -11.23 7.81
N ASN A 23 -24.80 -11.94 8.45
CA ASN A 23 -24.47 -13.05 9.35
C ASN A 23 -23.88 -14.27 8.61
N GLU A 24 -24.42 -14.61 7.43
CA GLU A 24 -23.86 -15.65 6.56
C GLU A 24 -22.43 -15.28 6.12
N GLN A 25 -22.21 -13.99 5.81
CA GLN A 25 -20.95 -13.43 5.37
C GLN A 25 -19.92 -13.37 6.53
N LEU A 26 -20.33 -13.04 7.76
CA LEU A 26 -19.48 -13.10 8.96
C LEU A 26 -18.93 -14.51 9.21
N ARG A 27 -19.71 -15.57 8.95
CA ARG A 27 -19.22 -16.95 9.07
C ARG A 27 -18.15 -17.28 8.03
N GLN A 28 -18.21 -16.66 6.85
CA GLN A 28 -17.17 -16.76 5.83
C GLN A 28 -15.95 -15.89 6.17
N LEU A 29 -16.13 -14.87 7.02
CA LEU A 29 -15.11 -13.89 7.36
C LEU A 29 -13.90 -14.48 8.08
N ALA A 30 -14.09 -15.49 8.93
CA ALA A 30 -12.98 -16.22 9.54
C ALA A 30 -12.03 -16.82 8.49
N GLN A 31 -12.58 -17.32 7.36
CA GLN A 31 -11.80 -17.84 6.24
C GLN A 31 -11.12 -16.72 5.44
N LEU A 32 -11.81 -15.59 5.23
CA LEU A 32 -11.26 -14.42 4.52
C LEU A 32 -10.13 -13.75 5.33
N GLY A 33 -10.27 -13.67 6.65
CA GLY A 33 -9.24 -13.16 7.56
C GLY A 33 -8.00 -14.07 7.58
N ALA A 34 -8.19 -15.38 7.58
CA ALA A 34 -7.10 -16.34 7.44
C ALA A 34 -6.35 -16.16 6.10
N LEU A 35 -7.07 -15.96 4.98
CA LEU A 35 -6.44 -15.69 3.69
C LEU A 35 -5.66 -14.36 3.70
N ALA A 36 -6.20 -13.29 4.30
CA ALA A 36 -5.49 -12.03 4.45
C ALA A 36 -4.18 -12.19 5.24
N ASN A 37 -4.19 -13.00 6.30
CA ASN A 37 -2.99 -13.35 7.05
C ASN A 37 -1.96 -14.08 6.18
N GLN A 38 -2.37 -15.08 5.40
CA GLN A 38 -1.45 -15.82 4.54
C GLN A 38 -0.89 -14.96 3.40
N ILE A 39 -1.69 -14.05 2.83
CA ILE A 39 -1.21 -13.06 1.87
C ILE A 39 -0.14 -12.18 2.51
N SER A 40 -0.39 -11.69 3.73
CA SER A 40 0.55 -10.86 4.48
C SER A 40 1.88 -11.56 4.73
N ALA A 41 1.84 -12.80 5.23
CA ALA A 41 3.04 -13.60 5.48
C ALA A 41 3.83 -13.88 4.20
N LEU A 42 3.17 -14.31 3.12
CA LEU A 42 3.82 -14.57 1.83
C LEU A 42 4.42 -13.29 1.23
N VAL A 43 3.70 -12.17 1.28
CA VAL A 43 4.21 -10.86 0.82
C VAL A 43 5.45 -10.47 1.60
N HIS A 44 5.44 -10.59 2.94
CA HIS A 44 6.61 -10.28 3.75
C HIS A 44 7.82 -11.15 3.36
N MET A 45 7.62 -12.46 3.17
CA MET A 45 8.72 -13.34 2.78
C MET A 45 9.27 -13.01 1.37
N LEU A 46 8.39 -12.66 0.42
CA LEU A 46 8.82 -12.17 -0.89
C LEU A 46 9.56 -10.83 -0.82
N GLN A 47 9.20 -9.96 0.12
CA GLN A 47 9.94 -8.71 0.37
C GLN A 47 11.35 -8.99 0.90
N CYS A 48 11.50 -10.01 1.76
CA CYS A 48 12.79 -10.49 2.26
C CYS A 48 13.63 -11.09 1.12
N GLU A 49 13.06 -11.98 0.31
CA GLU A 49 13.73 -12.58 -0.85
C GLU A 49 14.16 -11.52 -1.88
N ARG A 50 13.30 -10.54 -2.17
CA ARG A 50 13.64 -9.38 -3.01
C ARG A 50 14.83 -8.60 -2.46
N GLY A 51 14.85 -8.36 -1.14
CA GLY A 51 15.93 -7.64 -0.47
C GLY A 51 17.26 -8.38 -0.57
N ALA A 52 17.26 -9.67 -0.23
CA ALA A 52 18.45 -10.52 -0.32
C ALA A 52 18.97 -10.62 -1.76
N SER A 53 18.07 -10.83 -2.73
CA SER A 53 18.40 -10.89 -4.16
C SER A 53 19.00 -9.58 -4.65
N ASN A 54 18.49 -8.43 -4.19
CA ASN A 54 19.00 -7.12 -4.57
C ASN A 54 20.46 -6.92 -4.09
N ILE A 55 20.77 -7.26 -2.83
CA ILE A 55 22.14 -7.18 -2.30
C ILE A 55 23.07 -8.19 -2.98
N TRP A 56 22.61 -9.42 -3.20
CA TRP A 56 23.35 -10.44 -3.94
C TRP A 56 23.76 -9.93 -5.33
N LEU A 57 22.82 -9.35 -6.09
CA LEU A 57 23.10 -8.82 -7.43
C LEU A 57 23.97 -7.56 -7.39
N CYS A 58 23.69 -6.60 -6.50
CA CYS A 58 24.45 -5.35 -6.40
C CYS A 58 25.90 -5.57 -5.94
N THR A 59 26.16 -6.66 -5.20
CA THR A 59 27.51 -7.01 -4.73
C THR A 59 28.21 -8.01 -5.65
N GLU A 60 27.63 -8.30 -6.82
CA GLU A 60 28.14 -9.27 -7.79
C GLU A 60 28.34 -10.67 -7.17
N GLY A 61 27.45 -11.09 -6.28
CA GLY A 61 27.48 -12.40 -5.65
C GLY A 61 28.47 -12.54 -4.49
N ARG A 62 28.94 -11.44 -3.91
CA ARG A 62 29.86 -11.48 -2.76
C ARG A 62 29.13 -11.63 -1.42
N LEU A 63 27.95 -11.04 -1.28
CA LEU A 63 27.19 -11.02 -0.02
C LEU A 63 25.79 -11.61 -0.21
N TYR A 64 25.15 -12.01 0.89
CA TYR A 64 23.74 -12.42 0.94
C TYR A 64 23.37 -13.76 0.26
N ALA A 65 24.35 -14.61 -0.05
CA ALA A 65 24.10 -15.92 -0.64
C ALA A 65 23.28 -16.85 0.27
N ALA A 66 23.54 -16.82 1.59
CA ALA A 66 22.85 -17.65 2.57
C ALA A 66 21.40 -17.16 2.78
N GLU A 67 21.24 -15.85 2.85
CA GLU A 67 19.98 -15.13 3.01
C GLU A 67 19.07 -15.33 1.80
N CYS A 68 19.62 -15.38 0.58
CA CYS A 68 18.85 -15.77 -0.62
C CYS A 68 18.32 -17.20 -0.47
N ARG A 69 19.14 -18.17 -0.06
CA ARG A 69 18.68 -19.56 0.12
C ARG A 69 17.63 -19.68 1.23
N ALA A 70 17.87 -19.03 2.37
CA ALA A 70 16.94 -19.04 3.50
C ALA A 70 15.60 -18.39 3.14
N SER A 71 15.62 -17.22 2.50
CA SER A 71 14.40 -16.53 2.07
C SER A 71 13.64 -17.32 1.00
N CYS A 72 14.32 -17.97 0.03
CA CYS A 72 13.67 -18.86 -0.92
C CYS A 72 12.89 -19.99 -0.22
N ALA A 73 13.52 -20.67 0.75
CA ALA A 73 12.90 -21.76 1.49
C ALA A 73 11.67 -21.29 2.28
N LEU A 74 11.79 -20.15 2.98
CA LEU A 74 10.69 -19.56 3.74
C LEU A 74 9.53 -19.09 2.83
N VAL A 75 9.83 -18.56 1.63
CA VAL A 75 8.79 -18.24 0.63
C VAL A 75 8.09 -19.52 0.16
N ASP A 76 8.82 -20.61 -0.06
CA ASP A 76 8.22 -21.88 -0.49
C ASP A 76 7.30 -22.48 0.59
N GLU A 77 7.70 -22.38 1.86
CA GLU A 77 6.84 -22.73 3.01
C GLU A 77 5.55 -21.91 3.01
N GLN A 78 5.66 -20.57 2.93
CA GLN A 78 4.48 -19.70 2.92
C GLN A 78 3.62 -19.89 1.66
N LEU A 79 4.21 -20.24 0.53
CA LEU A 79 3.49 -20.53 -0.71
C LEU A 79 2.62 -21.78 -0.57
N MET A 80 3.10 -22.82 0.14
CA MET A 80 2.28 -24.00 0.44
C MET A 80 1.09 -23.62 1.31
N VAL A 81 1.31 -22.88 2.39
CA VAL A 81 0.22 -22.45 3.30
C VAL A 81 -0.79 -21.54 2.58
N PHE A 82 -0.31 -20.60 1.75
CA PHE A 82 -1.17 -19.76 0.93
C PHE A 82 -2.05 -20.58 -0.02
N ARG A 83 -1.50 -21.59 -0.70
CA ARG A 83 -2.27 -22.45 -1.61
C ARG A 83 -3.38 -23.22 -0.87
N THR A 84 -3.07 -23.78 0.30
CA THR A 84 -4.08 -24.44 1.14
C THR A 84 -5.17 -23.47 1.60
N ALA A 85 -4.80 -22.23 1.94
CA ALA A 85 -5.77 -21.20 2.33
C ALA A 85 -6.67 -20.72 1.17
N LEU A 86 -6.32 -20.99 -0.09
CA LEU A 86 -7.19 -20.70 -1.23
C LEU A 86 -8.30 -21.75 -1.43
N GLU A 87 -8.13 -22.99 -0.96
CA GLU A 87 -9.11 -24.07 -1.19
C GLU A 87 -10.53 -23.72 -0.69
N PRO A 88 -10.72 -23.20 0.54
CA PRO A 88 -12.05 -22.83 1.02
C PRO A 88 -12.70 -21.71 0.21
N THR A 89 -11.88 -20.86 -0.43
CA THR A 89 -12.39 -19.69 -1.18
C THR A 89 -13.02 -20.06 -2.53
N GLN A 90 -12.75 -21.26 -3.07
CA GLN A 90 -13.26 -21.67 -4.38
C GLN A 90 -14.80 -21.74 -4.44
N GLY A 91 -15.46 -22.03 -3.32
CA GLY A 91 -16.93 -22.15 -3.26
C GLY A 91 -17.67 -20.82 -3.08
N CYS A 92 -16.99 -19.75 -2.62
CA CYS A 92 -17.62 -18.48 -2.26
C CYS A 92 -17.03 -17.26 -3.00
N ALA A 93 -15.95 -17.44 -3.78
CA ALA A 93 -15.31 -16.33 -4.48
C ALA A 93 -16.17 -15.75 -5.60
N SER A 94 -16.25 -14.42 -5.65
CA SER A 94 -16.82 -13.70 -6.78
C SER A 94 -15.93 -13.83 -8.01
N SER A 95 -16.48 -13.58 -9.21
CA SER A 95 -15.70 -13.57 -10.45
C SER A 95 -14.47 -12.64 -10.36
N ALA A 96 -14.65 -11.44 -9.79
CA ALA A 96 -13.56 -10.47 -9.61
C ALA A 96 -12.46 -11.00 -8.68
N LEU A 97 -12.84 -11.66 -7.58
CA LEU A 97 -11.88 -12.30 -6.67
C LEU A 97 -11.10 -13.43 -7.36
N CYS A 98 -11.78 -14.28 -8.13
CA CYS A 98 -11.13 -15.32 -8.94
C CYS A 98 -10.10 -14.74 -9.92
N TRP A 99 -10.41 -13.63 -10.59
CA TRP A 99 -9.46 -12.95 -11.49
C TRP A 99 -8.23 -12.41 -10.75
N ARG A 100 -8.39 -11.88 -9.53
CA ARG A 100 -7.26 -11.42 -8.70
C ARG A 100 -6.38 -12.58 -8.25
N ILE A 101 -7.00 -13.65 -7.75
CA ILE A 101 -6.28 -14.86 -7.32
C ILE A 101 -5.54 -15.48 -8.50
N ALA A 102 -6.21 -15.69 -9.64
CA ALA A 102 -5.59 -16.24 -10.85
C ALA A 102 -4.38 -15.41 -11.30
N SER A 103 -4.49 -14.08 -11.29
CA SER A 103 -3.39 -13.19 -11.62
C SER A 103 -2.19 -13.37 -10.67
N ALA A 104 -2.44 -13.45 -9.36
CA ALA A 104 -1.37 -13.63 -8.37
C ALA A 104 -0.69 -15.00 -8.52
N VAL A 105 -1.47 -16.07 -8.66
CA VAL A 105 -0.98 -17.45 -8.84
C VAL A 105 -0.15 -17.57 -10.12
N TRP A 106 -0.61 -16.98 -11.24
CA TRP A 106 0.13 -16.97 -12.50
C TRP A 106 1.54 -16.39 -12.36
N TYR A 107 1.70 -15.29 -11.61
CA TYR A 107 3.02 -14.69 -11.40
C TYR A 107 3.86 -15.46 -10.37
N LEU A 108 3.24 -16.10 -9.39
CA LEU A 108 3.95 -16.99 -8.46
C LEU A 108 4.59 -18.19 -9.17
N GLU A 109 3.97 -18.71 -10.24
CA GLU A 109 4.54 -19.78 -11.06
C GLU A 109 5.85 -19.39 -11.78
N GLN A 110 6.13 -18.09 -11.90
CA GLN A 110 7.36 -17.57 -12.52
C GLN A 110 8.54 -17.48 -11.53
N LEU A 111 8.32 -17.66 -10.23
CA LEU A 111 9.37 -17.57 -9.20
C LEU A 111 10.59 -18.47 -9.45
N PRO A 112 10.44 -19.75 -9.85
CA PRO A 112 11.60 -20.61 -10.11
C PRO A 112 12.52 -20.07 -11.21
N HIS A 113 11.94 -19.52 -12.29
CA HIS A 113 12.71 -18.92 -13.37
C HIS A 113 13.43 -17.65 -12.92
N LEU A 114 12.75 -16.79 -12.14
CA LEU A 114 13.36 -15.60 -11.56
C LEU A 114 14.54 -15.97 -10.64
N ARG A 115 14.38 -16.97 -9.78
CA ARG A 115 15.43 -17.46 -8.87
C ARG A 115 16.63 -18.04 -9.61
N ASP A 116 16.41 -18.79 -10.69
CA ASP A 116 17.52 -19.29 -11.52
C ASP A 116 18.30 -18.13 -12.16
N ALA A 117 17.60 -17.12 -12.69
CA ALA A 117 18.23 -15.93 -13.26
C ALA A 117 19.02 -15.13 -12.21
N VAL A 118 18.47 -14.96 -11.00
CA VAL A 118 19.17 -14.31 -9.87
C VAL A 118 20.40 -15.12 -9.44
N GLY A 119 20.26 -16.44 -9.30
CA GLY A 119 21.34 -17.34 -8.88
C GLY A 119 22.50 -17.36 -9.88
N ARG A 120 22.18 -17.39 -11.18
CA ARG A 120 23.19 -17.30 -12.27
C ARG A 120 23.67 -15.88 -12.53
N ARG A 121 23.05 -14.87 -11.91
CA ARG A 121 23.30 -13.44 -12.13
C ARG A 121 23.15 -13.03 -13.60
N THR A 122 22.19 -13.63 -14.30
CA THR A 122 21.84 -13.30 -15.70
C THR A 122 20.80 -12.19 -15.82
N ILE A 123 20.34 -11.67 -14.68
CA ILE A 123 19.38 -10.58 -14.54
C ILE A 123 20.01 -9.45 -13.72
N VAL A 124 19.69 -8.20 -14.06
CA VAL A 124 20.14 -7.03 -13.28
C VAL A 124 19.26 -6.78 -12.05
N ALA A 125 19.80 -6.13 -11.03
CA ALA A 125 19.12 -5.89 -9.75
C ALA A 125 17.77 -5.18 -9.91
N GLU A 126 17.68 -4.18 -10.80
CA GLU A 126 16.42 -3.46 -11.07
C GLU A 126 15.34 -4.38 -11.62
N GLU A 127 15.69 -5.25 -12.55
CA GLU A 127 14.74 -6.11 -13.23
C GLU A 127 14.24 -7.19 -12.28
N ALA A 128 15.15 -7.83 -11.52
CA ALA A 128 14.76 -8.77 -10.48
C ALA A 128 13.84 -8.11 -9.43
N THR A 129 14.22 -6.91 -8.96
CA THR A 129 13.40 -6.11 -8.03
C THR A 129 12.02 -5.82 -8.60
N SER A 130 11.92 -5.48 -9.87
CA SER A 130 10.66 -5.21 -10.56
C SER A 130 9.79 -6.46 -10.66
N GLN A 131 10.38 -7.62 -10.97
CA GLN A 131 9.64 -8.88 -11.07
C GLN A 131 9.09 -9.33 -9.69
N PHE A 132 9.88 -9.27 -8.62
CA PHE A 132 9.38 -9.52 -7.26
C PHE A 132 8.27 -8.53 -6.87
N SER A 133 8.46 -7.24 -7.14
CA SER A 133 7.46 -6.21 -6.81
C SER A 133 6.15 -6.41 -7.58
N ARG A 134 6.22 -6.95 -8.82
CA ARG A 134 5.02 -7.32 -9.59
C ARG A 134 4.26 -8.47 -8.93
N ILE A 135 4.94 -9.52 -8.51
CA ILE A 135 4.32 -10.65 -7.77
C ILE A 135 3.63 -10.13 -6.50
N ILE A 136 4.36 -9.36 -5.68
CA ILE A 136 3.85 -8.77 -4.43
C ILE A 136 2.62 -7.91 -4.69
N ARG A 137 2.64 -7.05 -5.70
CA ARG A 137 1.49 -6.20 -6.05
C ARG A 137 0.25 -7.01 -6.41
N HIS A 138 0.39 -8.11 -7.15
CA HIS A 138 -0.77 -8.94 -7.48
C HIS A 138 -1.34 -9.67 -6.25
N LEU A 139 -0.49 -10.07 -5.30
CA LEU A 139 -0.93 -10.60 -4.01
C LEU A 139 -1.67 -9.55 -3.19
N LEU A 140 -1.11 -8.35 -3.04
CA LEU A 140 -1.74 -7.24 -2.30
C LEU A 140 -3.09 -6.84 -2.90
N ASN A 141 -3.22 -6.90 -4.22
CA ASN A 141 -4.46 -6.57 -4.93
C ASN A 141 -5.63 -7.54 -4.65
N ILE A 142 -5.38 -8.68 -4.00
CA ILE A 142 -6.45 -9.57 -3.53
C ILE A 142 -7.15 -8.94 -2.31
N VAL A 143 -6.43 -8.25 -1.41
CA VAL A 143 -6.97 -7.76 -0.13
C VAL A 143 -8.14 -6.78 -0.30
N PRO A 144 -8.08 -5.74 -1.16
CA PRO A 144 -9.24 -4.88 -1.43
C PRO A 144 -10.40 -5.65 -2.04
N GLN A 145 -10.12 -6.66 -2.87
CA GLN A 145 -11.15 -7.48 -3.49
C GLN A 145 -11.86 -8.40 -2.50
N LEU A 146 -11.16 -8.85 -1.45
CA LEU A 146 -11.79 -9.56 -0.32
C LEU A 146 -12.73 -8.63 0.44
N ASN A 147 -12.34 -7.36 0.60
CA ASN A 147 -13.14 -6.35 1.30
C ASN A 147 -14.46 -6.03 0.60
N ASP A 148 -14.53 -6.18 -0.73
CA ASP A 148 -15.78 -5.94 -1.47
C ASP A 148 -16.92 -6.85 -1.02
N SER A 149 -16.57 -8.06 -0.55
CA SER A 149 -17.49 -9.06 -0.03
C SER A 149 -17.77 -8.91 1.47
N ILE A 150 -17.25 -7.87 2.14
CA ILE A 150 -17.42 -7.64 3.59
C ILE A 150 -18.48 -6.57 3.87
N ASP A 151 -19.58 -6.99 4.51
CA ASP A 151 -20.72 -6.13 4.83
C ASP A 151 -20.61 -5.52 6.23
N ASP A 152 -19.81 -6.12 7.12
CA ASP A 152 -19.59 -5.56 8.45
C ASP A 152 -18.70 -4.31 8.41
N PRO A 153 -19.17 -3.15 8.88
CA PRO A 153 -18.41 -1.90 8.77
C PRO A 153 -17.11 -1.90 9.57
N GLN A 154 -17.11 -2.50 10.77
CA GLN A 154 -15.94 -2.51 11.63
C GLN A 154 -14.83 -3.36 11.01
N ILE A 155 -15.20 -4.52 10.47
CA ILE A 155 -14.26 -5.40 9.79
C ILE A 155 -13.80 -4.79 8.48
N ALA A 156 -14.70 -4.22 7.68
CA ALA A 156 -14.34 -3.58 6.42
C ALA A 156 -13.37 -2.41 6.62
N GLY A 157 -13.61 -1.57 7.64
CA GLY A 157 -12.68 -0.50 8.03
C GLY A 157 -11.31 -1.02 8.45
N SER A 158 -11.28 -2.08 9.26
CA SER A 158 -10.03 -2.73 9.69
C SER A 158 -9.26 -3.36 8.54
N MET A 159 -9.96 -3.95 7.55
CA MET A 159 -9.35 -4.49 6.33
C MET A 159 -8.72 -3.40 5.46
N VAL A 160 -9.38 -2.24 5.31
CA VAL A 160 -8.79 -1.11 4.59
C VAL A 160 -7.61 -0.52 5.35
N ALA A 161 -7.67 -0.42 6.68
CA ALA A 161 -6.52 -0.01 7.49
C ALA A 161 -5.33 -0.96 7.29
N LEU A 162 -5.55 -2.28 7.36
CA LEU A 162 -4.55 -3.31 7.12
C LEU A 162 -3.97 -3.19 5.70
N TYR A 163 -4.81 -3.13 4.67
CA TYR A 163 -4.35 -2.97 3.28
C TYR A 163 -3.52 -1.70 3.08
N SER A 164 -3.97 -0.58 3.64
CA SER A 164 -3.27 0.70 3.58
C SER A 164 -1.87 0.59 4.20
N PHE A 165 -1.78 -0.05 5.36
CA PHE A 165 -0.51 -0.31 6.04
C PHE A 165 0.41 -1.24 5.23
N MET A 166 -0.11 -2.36 4.72
CA MET A 166 0.62 -3.31 3.88
C MET A 166 1.16 -2.65 2.61
N GLN A 167 0.36 -1.80 1.97
CA GLN A 167 0.75 -1.07 0.77
C GLN A 167 1.84 -0.03 1.07
N GLY A 168 1.76 0.67 2.21
CA GLY A 168 2.82 1.54 2.71
C GLY A 168 4.12 0.79 2.99
N LYS A 169 4.03 -0.37 3.69
CA LYS A 169 5.16 -1.26 3.96
C LYS A 169 5.84 -1.74 2.68
N GLU A 170 5.05 -2.09 1.67
CA GLU A 170 5.58 -2.48 0.37
C GLU A 170 6.33 -1.34 -0.33
N LEU A 171 5.84 -0.10 -0.25
CA LEU A 171 6.55 1.05 -0.79
C LEU A 171 7.85 1.35 -0.03
N VAL A 172 7.91 1.14 1.29
CA VAL A 172 9.16 1.16 2.07
C VAL A 172 10.11 0.06 1.58
N GLY A 173 9.60 -1.13 1.28
CA GLY A 173 10.39 -2.23 0.72
C GLY A 173 10.97 -1.91 -0.67
N GLN A 174 10.22 -1.18 -1.51
CA GLN A 174 10.71 -0.70 -2.81
C GLN A 174 11.71 0.46 -2.66
N GLU A 175 11.48 1.36 -1.70
CA GLU A 175 12.43 2.42 -1.32
C GLU A 175 13.78 1.81 -0.91
N ARG A 176 13.76 0.78 -0.05
CA ARG A 176 14.96 0.03 0.35
C ARG A 176 15.74 -0.47 -0.87
N ALA A 177 15.06 -1.13 -1.82
CA ALA A 177 15.71 -1.70 -3.00
C ALA A 177 16.31 -0.62 -3.92
N LEU A 178 15.58 0.46 -4.20
CA LEU A 178 16.06 1.55 -5.05
C LEU A 178 17.26 2.28 -4.42
N GLY A 179 17.17 2.57 -3.11
CA GLY A 179 18.27 3.20 -2.38
C GLY A 179 19.51 2.31 -2.33
N ALA A 180 19.35 1.01 -2.07
CA ALA A 180 20.47 0.07 -2.05
C ALA A 180 21.19 0.01 -3.41
N SER A 181 20.44 -0.05 -4.52
CA SER A 181 21.02 -0.03 -5.87
C SER A 181 21.77 1.28 -6.17
N GLY A 182 21.23 2.43 -5.78
CA GLY A 182 21.91 3.72 -5.99
C GLY A 182 23.18 3.90 -5.14
N PHE A 183 23.12 3.50 -3.86
CA PHE A 183 24.30 3.53 -2.99
C PHE A 183 25.37 2.52 -3.42
N ALA A 184 24.98 1.31 -3.87
CA ALA A 184 25.92 0.31 -4.35
C ALA A 184 26.68 0.77 -5.60
N ARG A 185 26.02 1.55 -6.47
CA ARG A 185 26.65 2.19 -7.65
C ARG A 185 27.48 3.42 -7.31
N GLY A 186 27.32 4.00 -6.12
CA GLY A 186 27.92 5.28 -5.75
C GLY A 186 27.34 6.48 -6.50
N HIS A 187 26.19 6.33 -7.19
CA HIS A 187 25.50 7.42 -7.86
C HIS A 187 24.00 7.14 -8.02
N PHE A 188 23.20 8.21 -8.01
CA PHE A 188 21.77 8.17 -8.34
C PHE A 188 21.56 8.92 -9.65
N SER A 189 21.13 8.23 -10.70
CA SER A 189 20.66 8.92 -11.91
C SER A 189 19.36 9.67 -11.62
N ASP A 190 19.01 10.67 -12.42
CA ASP A 190 17.75 11.42 -12.27
C ASP A 190 16.53 10.49 -12.29
N GLU A 191 16.58 9.46 -13.14
CA GLU A 191 15.60 8.39 -13.21
C GLU A 191 15.43 7.65 -11.88
N LEU A 192 16.55 7.16 -11.31
CA LEU A 192 16.53 6.40 -10.07
C LEU A 192 16.13 7.28 -8.89
N ARG A 193 16.61 8.52 -8.88
CA ARG A 193 16.27 9.54 -7.89
C ARG A 193 14.79 9.86 -7.91
N GLN A 194 14.19 10.07 -9.09
CA GLN A 194 12.76 10.32 -9.21
C GLN A 194 11.95 9.11 -8.72
N ARG A 195 12.32 7.90 -9.14
CA ARG A 195 11.64 6.68 -8.67
C ARG A 195 11.74 6.50 -7.15
N LEU A 196 12.88 6.82 -6.55
CA LEU A 196 13.06 6.79 -5.10
C LEU A 196 12.12 7.79 -4.41
N VAL A 197 12.06 9.04 -4.91
CA VAL A 197 11.13 10.06 -4.40
C VAL A 197 9.69 9.61 -4.54
N ASP A 198 9.29 9.06 -5.69
CA ASP A 198 7.92 8.57 -5.89
C ASP A 198 7.53 7.46 -4.90
N ARG A 199 8.49 6.62 -4.48
CA ARG A 199 8.26 5.61 -3.42
C ARG A 199 8.18 6.18 -2.03
N ILE A 200 8.91 7.25 -1.74
CA ILE A 200 8.84 7.94 -0.45
C ILE A 200 7.51 8.70 -0.38
N ASP A 201 7.19 9.52 -1.38
CA ASP A 201 5.95 10.29 -1.43
C ASP A 201 4.71 9.39 -1.45
N GLY A 202 4.77 8.26 -2.16
CA GLY A 202 3.68 7.29 -2.21
C GLY A 202 3.37 6.60 -0.88
N GLN A 203 4.30 6.61 0.10
CA GLN A 203 4.03 6.07 1.44
C GLN A 203 3.03 6.93 2.21
N GLN A 204 3.03 8.24 1.97
CA GLN A 204 2.24 9.20 2.74
C GLN A 204 0.73 8.90 2.69
N PRO A 205 0.07 8.81 1.51
CA PRO A 205 -1.37 8.49 1.46
C PRO A 205 -1.70 7.11 2.06
N CYS A 206 -0.78 6.13 1.96
CA CYS A 206 -0.95 4.82 2.58
C CYS A 206 -1.03 4.92 4.10
N PHE A 207 -0.09 5.63 4.73
CA PHE A 207 -0.05 5.76 6.19
C PHE A 207 -1.10 6.74 6.72
N ASP A 208 -1.47 7.78 5.97
CA ASP A 208 -2.56 8.68 6.35
C ASP A 208 -3.91 7.95 6.37
N SER A 209 -4.18 7.12 5.34
CA SER A 209 -5.35 6.23 5.30
C SER A 209 -5.35 5.26 6.49
N PHE A 210 -4.21 4.63 6.78
CA PHE A 210 -4.07 3.77 7.95
C PHE A 210 -4.37 4.51 9.26
N ILE A 211 -3.76 5.68 9.51
CA ILE A 211 -3.95 6.47 10.73
C ILE A 211 -5.43 6.85 10.91
N ALA A 212 -6.10 7.24 9.83
CA ALA A 212 -7.50 7.64 9.84
C ALA A 212 -8.46 6.49 10.25
N LEU A 213 -8.09 5.24 9.95
CA LEU A 213 -8.94 4.06 10.16
C LEU A 213 -8.51 3.18 11.35
N ALA A 214 -7.25 3.28 11.77
CA ALA A 214 -6.70 2.49 12.86
C ALA A 214 -7.30 2.88 14.23
N THR A 215 -7.19 1.98 15.20
CA THR A 215 -7.49 2.29 16.60
C THR A 215 -6.40 3.16 17.23
N GLU A 216 -6.69 3.77 18.37
CA GLU A 216 -5.72 4.62 19.08
C GLU A 216 -4.45 3.86 19.48
N ALA A 217 -4.59 2.63 19.96
CA ALA A 217 -3.46 1.79 20.34
C ALA A 217 -2.57 1.46 19.13
N GLN A 218 -3.17 1.13 17.98
CA GLN A 218 -2.46 0.84 16.74
C GLN A 218 -1.74 2.09 16.19
N ARG A 219 -2.37 3.28 16.27
CA ARG A 219 -1.74 4.56 15.91
C ARG A 219 -0.52 4.86 16.78
N ALA A 220 -0.65 4.67 18.09
CA ALA A 220 0.45 4.93 19.02
C ALA A 220 1.66 4.03 18.70
N LEU A 221 1.43 2.72 18.51
CA LEU A 221 2.49 1.78 18.11
C LEU A 221 3.14 2.18 16.77
N PHE A 222 2.36 2.62 15.79
CA PHE A 222 2.89 3.09 14.52
C PHE A 222 3.80 4.32 14.66
N LEU A 223 3.36 5.33 15.41
CA LEU A 223 4.11 6.57 15.62
C LEU A 223 5.40 6.32 16.42
N GLU A 224 5.39 5.36 17.34
CA GLU A 224 6.55 5.03 18.16
C GLU A 224 7.57 4.16 17.41
N GLN A 225 7.13 3.15 16.65
CA GLN A 225 8.01 2.06 16.20
C GLN A 225 8.23 2.02 14.68
N CYS A 226 7.34 2.59 13.87
CA CYS A 226 7.34 2.37 12.41
C CYS A 226 7.82 3.57 11.57
N GLN A 227 8.13 4.69 12.23
CA GLN A 227 8.61 5.91 11.56
C GLN A 227 10.01 5.73 10.97
N ALA A 228 10.34 6.56 9.97
CA ALA A 228 11.69 6.59 9.43
C ALA A 228 12.66 7.11 10.51
N SER A 229 13.77 6.39 10.71
CA SER A 229 14.81 6.82 11.64
C SER A 229 15.56 8.05 11.11
N LEU A 230 16.23 8.77 12.01
CA LEU A 230 17.09 9.89 11.63
C LEU A 230 18.15 9.49 10.59
N GLU A 231 18.70 8.28 10.70
CA GLU A 231 19.66 7.76 9.73
C GLU A 231 19.04 7.58 8.34
N ILE A 232 17.83 7.02 8.26
CA ILE A 232 17.10 6.87 7.00
C ILE A 232 16.85 8.25 6.37
N GLU A 233 16.40 9.23 7.15
CA GLU A 233 16.16 10.60 6.66
C GLU A 233 17.43 11.29 6.14
N GLN A 234 18.55 11.10 6.84
CA GLN A 234 19.84 11.59 6.37
C GLN A 234 20.25 10.95 5.05
N LEU A 235 20.09 9.63 4.91
CA LEU A 235 20.42 8.90 3.69
C LEU A 235 19.47 9.26 2.53
N ARG A 236 18.16 9.45 2.79
CA ARG A 236 17.18 9.98 1.82
C ARG A 236 17.62 11.34 1.28
N ARG A 237 18.11 12.22 2.16
CA ARG A 237 18.64 13.53 1.75
C ARG A 237 19.88 13.37 0.87
N ILE A 238 20.84 12.53 1.27
CA ILE A 238 22.06 12.26 0.49
C ILE A 238 21.70 11.80 -0.93
N ALA A 239 20.88 10.75 -1.04
CA ALA A 239 20.48 10.13 -2.31
C ALA A 239 19.86 11.13 -3.30
N CYS A 240 19.27 12.22 -2.80
CA CYS A 240 18.54 13.16 -3.63
C CYS A 240 19.25 14.51 -3.86
N THR A 241 20.30 14.84 -3.11
CA THR A 241 20.95 16.16 -3.21
C THR A 241 22.42 16.12 -3.63
N ARG A 242 23.11 14.98 -3.44
CA ARG A 242 24.56 14.91 -3.68
C ARG A 242 24.99 13.51 -4.10
N GLN A 243 26.18 13.43 -4.69
CA GLN A 243 26.78 12.14 -5.00
C GLN A 243 27.12 11.40 -3.69
N PRO A 244 26.74 10.11 -3.56
CA PRO A 244 27.16 9.28 -2.44
C PRO A 244 28.69 9.11 -2.35
N ALA A 245 29.17 8.77 -1.16
CA ALA A 245 30.58 8.43 -0.97
C ALA A 245 30.96 7.17 -1.78
N ALA A 246 32.16 7.16 -2.37
CA ALA A 246 32.71 5.99 -3.06
C ALA A 246 33.32 5.01 -2.05
N ASP A 247 32.46 4.39 -1.23
CA ASP A 247 32.85 3.54 -0.09
C ASP A 247 32.75 2.03 -0.35
N ARG A 248 32.70 1.65 -1.64
CA ARG A 248 32.59 0.25 -2.09
C ARG A 248 31.37 -0.51 -1.53
N GLY A 249 30.29 0.21 -1.20
CA GLY A 249 29.00 -0.38 -0.83
C GLY A 249 28.70 -0.36 0.68
N GLU A 250 29.57 0.22 1.51
CA GLU A 250 29.33 0.36 2.95
C GLU A 250 28.05 1.16 3.24
N THR A 251 27.85 2.30 2.57
CA THR A 251 26.61 3.09 2.70
C THR A 251 25.39 2.31 2.20
N ALA A 252 25.55 1.46 1.19
CA ALA A 252 24.46 0.62 0.69
C ALA A 252 24.01 -0.42 1.73
N LEU A 253 24.97 -1.03 2.44
CA LEU A 253 24.70 -1.95 3.54
C LEU A 253 24.06 -1.23 4.73
N ARG A 254 24.59 -0.06 5.13
CA ARG A 254 23.98 0.75 6.20
C ARG A 254 22.54 1.12 5.89
N TRP A 255 22.28 1.61 4.68
CA TRP A 255 20.92 1.89 4.18
C TRP A 255 20.03 0.64 4.25
N PHE A 256 20.53 -0.49 3.75
CA PHE A 256 19.77 -1.74 3.71
C PHE A 256 19.43 -2.23 5.12
N CYS A 257 20.39 -2.20 6.06
CA CYS A 257 20.19 -2.60 7.44
C CYS A 257 19.18 -1.71 8.15
N ALA A 258 19.31 -0.38 8.04
CA ALA A 258 18.38 0.56 8.67
C ALA A 258 16.94 0.39 8.15
N GLN A 259 16.78 0.24 6.83
CA GLN A 259 15.47 -0.01 6.23
C GLN A 259 14.90 -1.39 6.58
N THR A 260 15.76 -2.41 6.68
CA THR A 260 15.32 -3.75 7.10
C THR A 260 14.83 -3.73 8.54
N GLN A 261 15.54 -3.07 9.44
CA GLN A 261 15.08 -2.87 10.83
C GLN A 261 13.70 -2.20 10.86
N ARG A 262 13.49 -1.14 10.07
CA ARG A 262 12.18 -0.48 9.96
C ARG A 262 11.08 -1.43 9.45
N LEU A 263 11.37 -2.23 8.41
CA LEU A 263 10.42 -3.19 7.86
C LEU A 263 10.06 -4.29 8.86
N GLU A 264 10.98 -4.73 9.72
CA GLU A 264 10.70 -5.69 10.80
C GLU A 264 9.79 -5.09 11.88
N GLN A 265 10.01 -3.83 12.27
CA GLN A 265 9.07 -3.14 13.19
C GLN A 265 7.68 -3.03 12.57
N MET A 266 7.62 -2.69 11.29
CA MET A 266 6.36 -2.65 10.55
C MET A 266 5.70 -4.03 10.46
N ARG A 267 6.48 -5.11 10.32
CA ARG A 267 5.96 -6.47 10.34
C ARG A 267 5.30 -6.81 11.67
N GLY A 268 5.91 -6.44 12.80
CA GLY A 268 5.31 -6.65 14.12
C GLY A 268 3.96 -5.93 14.28
N LEU A 269 3.85 -4.69 13.79
CA LEU A 269 2.55 -3.99 13.80
C LEU A 269 1.54 -4.65 12.85
N GLU A 270 1.94 -5.06 11.65
CA GLU A 270 1.07 -5.77 10.69
C GLU A 270 0.47 -7.05 11.31
N GLU A 271 1.27 -7.83 12.04
CA GLU A 271 0.79 -9.02 12.76
C GLU A 271 -0.23 -8.63 13.83
N HIS A 272 0.03 -7.57 14.59
CA HIS A 272 -0.94 -7.05 15.57
C HIS A 272 -2.25 -6.57 14.93
N LEU A 273 -2.21 -5.97 13.73
CA LEU A 273 -3.42 -5.58 12.98
C LEU A 273 -4.25 -6.82 12.58
N ILE A 274 -3.57 -7.87 12.11
CA ILE A 274 -4.21 -9.13 11.70
C ILE A 274 -4.85 -9.83 12.91
N ASP A 275 -4.13 -9.94 14.02
CA ASP A 275 -4.68 -10.52 15.26
C ASP A 275 -5.89 -9.71 15.75
N GLY A 276 -5.82 -8.38 15.69
CA GLY A 276 -6.95 -7.51 16.03
C GLY A 276 -8.18 -7.73 15.14
N LEU A 277 -7.95 -7.93 13.84
CA LEU A 277 -9.00 -8.23 12.85
C LEU A 277 -9.67 -9.58 13.14
N LEU A 278 -8.87 -10.64 13.36
CA LEU A 278 -9.38 -11.98 13.65
C LEU A 278 -10.17 -12.01 14.97
N ASN A 279 -9.64 -11.38 16.03
CA ASN A 279 -10.33 -11.25 17.31
C ASN A 279 -11.62 -10.41 17.22
N ALA A 280 -11.68 -9.42 16.32
CA ALA A 280 -12.92 -8.69 16.06
C ALA A 280 -13.96 -9.58 15.36
N ALA A 281 -13.53 -10.39 14.39
CA ALA A 281 -14.39 -11.34 13.69
C ALA A 281 -15.00 -12.38 14.66
N ASP A 282 -14.17 -12.96 15.53
CA ASP A 282 -14.62 -13.97 16.50
C ASP A 282 -15.61 -13.40 17.53
N ARG A 283 -15.42 -12.14 17.94
CA ARG A 283 -16.37 -11.45 18.82
C ARG A 283 -17.72 -11.18 18.14
N LEU A 284 -17.71 -10.79 16.86
CA LEU A 284 -18.95 -10.60 16.10
C LEU A 284 -19.69 -11.92 15.88
N LEU A 285 -18.97 -13.03 15.72
CA LEU A 285 -19.56 -14.37 15.59
C LEU A 285 -20.16 -14.91 16.90
N SER A 286 -19.67 -14.46 18.05
CA SER A 286 -20.10 -14.92 19.38
C SER A 286 -21.07 -13.98 20.11
N GLY A 287 -21.24 -12.74 19.62
CA GLY A 287 -22.11 -11.74 20.24
C GLY A 287 -23.60 -12.01 20.07
N GLU A 288 -24.40 -11.55 21.04
CA GLU A 288 -25.87 -11.55 20.93
C GLU A 288 -26.35 -10.54 19.88
N GLU A 289 -27.36 -10.93 19.09
CA GLU A 289 -27.88 -10.12 18.00
C GLU A 289 -28.70 -8.92 18.53
N PRO A 290 -28.32 -7.65 18.24
CA PRO A 290 -29.20 -6.53 18.55
C PRO A 290 -30.55 -6.62 17.81
N PRO A 291 -31.67 -6.23 18.45
CA PRO A 291 -33.01 -6.31 17.85
C PRO A 291 -33.13 -5.48 16.57
N MET A 292 -33.91 -5.99 15.61
CA MET A 292 -34.17 -5.38 14.30
C MET A 292 -35.64 -4.96 14.16
N PRO A 293 -35.94 -3.76 13.63
CA PRO A 293 -35.00 -2.69 13.33
C PRO A 293 -34.33 -2.17 14.62
N PRO A 294 -33.10 -1.61 14.54
CA PRO A 294 -32.40 -1.01 15.68
C PRO A 294 -33.33 -0.12 16.51
N ALA A 295 -33.25 -0.18 17.84
CA ALA A 295 -34.00 0.73 18.69
C ALA A 295 -33.62 2.19 18.33
N GLY A 296 -34.60 3.01 17.91
CA GLY A 296 -34.37 4.39 17.42
C GLY A 296 -34.62 4.62 15.92
N TRP A 297 -35.40 3.76 15.26
CA TRP A 297 -36.11 4.07 14.00
C TRP A 297 -37.40 4.87 14.28
N SER A 298 -37.43 5.69 15.33
CA SER A 298 -38.49 6.69 15.51
C SER A 298 -38.22 7.85 14.55
N GLU A 299 -39.28 8.38 13.94
CA GLU A 299 -39.25 9.57 13.06
C GLU A 299 -38.86 10.88 13.79
N GLU A 300 -38.32 10.78 15.01
CA GLU A 300 -38.14 11.91 15.94
C GLU A 300 -36.76 12.60 15.84
N ASP A 301 -35.81 12.07 15.06
CA ASP A 301 -34.57 12.78 14.76
C ASP A 301 -34.83 13.79 13.64
N GLU A 302 -34.89 15.08 13.98
CA GLU A 302 -34.93 16.20 13.03
C GLU A 302 -33.65 16.22 12.15
N GLY A 303 -33.65 15.42 11.07
CA GLY A 303 -32.57 15.30 10.09
C GLY A 303 -32.66 13.99 9.30
N ASP A 304 -31.91 13.86 8.19
CA ASP A 304 -31.84 12.61 7.40
C ASP A 304 -31.01 11.53 8.13
N GLY A 305 -31.56 11.02 9.23
CA GLY A 305 -30.94 10.00 10.08
C GLY A 305 -30.80 8.64 9.39
N VAL A 306 -31.46 8.43 8.25
CA VAL A 306 -31.32 7.24 7.41
C VAL A 306 -30.04 7.34 6.58
N ALA A 307 -29.79 8.48 5.92
CA ALA A 307 -28.54 8.71 5.16
C ALA A 307 -27.30 8.54 6.05
N ARG A 308 -27.29 9.12 7.26
CA ARG A 308 -26.17 9.01 8.20
C ARG A 308 -25.90 7.56 8.67
N ARG A 309 -26.95 6.74 8.78
CA ARG A 309 -26.82 5.31 9.15
C ARG A 309 -26.36 4.47 7.96
N LEU A 310 -26.83 4.78 6.76
CA LEU A 310 -26.39 4.15 5.53
C LEU A 310 -24.89 4.41 5.28
N ASP A 311 -24.42 5.64 5.49
CA ASP A 311 -23.00 5.99 5.38
C ASP A 311 -22.12 5.20 6.35
N LYS A 312 -22.59 5.02 7.60
CA LYS A 312 -21.90 4.18 8.59
C LYS A 312 -21.89 2.70 8.21
N GLN A 313 -22.95 2.21 7.58
CA GLN A 313 -23.06 0.80 7.20
C GLN A 313 -22.27 0.46 5.94
N LEU A 314 -22.30 1.33 4.92
CA LEU A 314 -21.68 1.06 3.62
C LEU A 314 -20.22 1.51 3.54
N LEU A 315 -19.82 2.46 4.40
CA LEU A 315 -18.48 3.06 4.44
C LEU A 315 -17.95 3.45 3.05
N PRO A 316 -18.69 4.25 2.25
CA PRO A 316 -18.34 4.52 0.85
C PRO A 316 -16.97 5.19 0.72
N LEU A 317 -16.64 6.12 1.64
CA LEU A 317 -15.33 6.80 1.66
C LEU A 317 -14.17 5.85 1.98
N VAL A 318 -14.39 4.86 2.84
CA VAL A 318 -13.37 3.88 3.22
C VAL A 318 -13.07 2.95 2.05
N ARG A 319 -14.11 2.50 1.34
CA ARG A 319 -13.95 1.71 0.10
C ARG A 319 -13.27 2.53 -1.01
N GLN A 320 -13.60 3.82 -1.11
CA GLN A 320 -12.93 4.73 -2.03
C GLN A 320 -11.43 4.86 -1.73
N GLN A 321 -11.03 5.00 -0.45
CA GLN A 321 -9.61 5.05 -0.08
C GLN A 321 -8.85 3.79 -0.51
N ALA A 322 -9.43 2.59 -0.32
CA ALA A 322 -8.81 1.35 -0.80
C ALA A 322 -8.61 1.35 -2.32
N PHE A 323 -9.59 1.86 -3.08
CA PHE A 323 -9.49 2.00 -4.53
C PHE A 323 -8.41 3.00 -4.96
N GLU A 324 -8.32 4.16 -4.32
CA GLU A 324 -7.32 5.19 -4.59
C GLU A 324 -5.89 4.66 -4.36
N LEU A 325 -5.67 3.92 -3.27
CA LEU A 325 -4.37 3.28 -3.00
C LEU A 325 -4.03 2.18 -4.02
N GLN A 326 -5.01 1.40 -4.45
CA GLN A 326 -4.80 0.43 -5.53
C GLN A 326 -4.46 1.12 -6.85
N GLN A 327 -5.11 2.25 -7.16
CA GLN A 327 -4.82 3.04 -8.36
C GLN A 327 -3.40 3.62 -8.30
N LEU A 328 -2.99 4.17 -7.15
CA LEU A 328 -1.63 4.64 -6.91
C LEU A 328 -0.59 3.54 -7.13
N SER A 329 -0.83 2.35 -6.58
CA SER A 329 0.02 1.16 -6.78
C SER A 329 0.11 0.74 -8.26
N GLY A 330 -0.98 0.91 -9.02
CA GLY A 330 -1.00 0.75 -10.47
C GLY A 330 -0.12 1.76 -11.20
N GLN A 331 -0.31 3.05 -10.91
CA GLN A 331 0.43 4.17 -11.51
C GLN A 331 1.93 4.06 -11.28
N LEU A 332 2.36 3.80 -10.04
CA LEU A 332 3.78 3.69 -9.65
C LEU A 332 4.54 2.55 -10.34
N ALA A 333 3.82 1.59 -10.94
CA ALA A 333 4.40 0.47 -11.67
C ALA A 333 4.03 0.48 -13.16
N SER A 334 3.32 1.49 -13.64
CA SER A 334 3.04 1.74 -15.04
C SER A 334 4.08 2.71 -15.61
N LEU A 335 4.87 2.26 -16.58
CA LEU A 335 5.85 3.13 -17.26
C LEU A 335 5.16 4.29 -17.98
N LYS A 336 3.98 4.05 -18.55
CA LYS A 336 3.21 5.08 -19.25
C LYS A 336 2.81 6.20 -18.29
N ASP A 337 2.30 5.84 -17.12
CA ASP A 337 1.88 6.83 -16.13
C ASP A 337 3.10 7.57 -15.58
N ALA A 338 4.20 6.87 -15.29
CA ALA A 338 5.45 7.50 -14.87
C ALA A 338 5.98 8.52 -15.90
N LEU A 339 5.88 8.24 -17.21
CA LEU A 339 6.27 9.18 -18.26
C LEU A 339 5.35 10.41 -18.32
N GLU A 340 4.03 10.23 -18.19
CA GLU A 340 3.09 11.35 -18.16
C GLU A 340 3.26 12.21 -16.90
N GLU A 341 3.48 11.60 -15.73
CA GLU A 341 3.77 12.32 -14.49
C GLU A 341 5.08 13.13 -14.61
N ARG A 342 6.13 12.56 -15.20
CA ARG A 342 7.38 13.28 -15.48
C ARG A 342 7.21 14.44 -16.42
N LYS A 343 6.40 14.28 -17.46
CA LYS A 343 6.08 15.38 -18.38
C LYS A 343 5.44 16.56 -17.66
N LEU A 344 4.61 16.30 -16.64
CA LEU A 344 4.04 17.36 -15.80
C LEU A 344 5.11 18.01 -14.91
N ILE A 345 5.99 17.21 -14.32
CA ILE A 345 7.12 17.70 -13.52
C ILE A 345 8.06 18.59 -14.35
N GLU A 346 8.44 18.16 -15.56
CA GLU A 346 9.31 18.94 -16.44
C GLU A 346 8.67 20.27 -16.88
N LYS A 347 7.35 20.25 -17.13
CA LYS A 347 6.59 21.49 -17.39
C LYS A 347 6.59 22.42 -16.18
N ALA A 348 6.41 21.88 -14.97
CA ALA A 348 6.45 22.66 -13.74
C ALA A 348 7.86 23.25 -13.47
N LYS A 349 8.92 22.45 -13.66
CA LYS A 349 10.32 22.93 -13.62
C LYS A 349 10.53 24.08 -14.62
N SER A 350 10.06 23.92 -15.86
CA SER A 350 10.16 24.95 -16.89
C SER A 350 9.48 26.27 -16.49
N VAL A 351 8.33 26.20 -15.79
CA VAL A 351 7.64 27.39 -15.24
C VAL A 351 8.49 28.06 -14.16
N LEU A 352 9.07 27.30 -13.23
CA LEU A 352 9.96 27.85 -12.20
C LEU A 352 11.22 28.48 -12.80
N MET A 353 11.81 27.83 -13.81
CA MET A 353 12.97 28.35 -14.53
C MET A 353 12.65 29.67 -15.24
N ALA A 354 11.51 29.74 -15.94
CA ALA A 354 11.12 30.92 -16.71
C ALA A 354 10.72 32.12 -15.83
N HIS A 355 9.95 31.87 -14.76
CA HIS A 355 9.36 32.95 -13.95
C HIS A 355 10.18 33.32 -12.70
N GLN A 356 10.97 32.40 -12.14
CA GLN A 356 11.79 32.65 -10.95
C GLN A 356 13.30 32.67 -11.24
N GLY A 357 13.72 32.43 -12.49
CA GLY A 357 15.14 32.45 -12.88
C GLY A 357 15.98 31.37 -12.20
N MET A 358 15.36 30.29 -11.72
CA MET A 358 16.05 29.21 -11.01
C MET A 358 16.71 28.24 -12.00
N PRO A 359 17.91 27.70 -11.72
CA PRO A 359 18.49 26.59 -12.47
C PRO A 359 17.67 25.31 -12.30
N GLU A 360 17.79 24.40 -13.24
CA GLU A 360 16.97 23.19 -13.34
C GLU A 360 16.98 22.32 -12.07
N GLU A 361 18.17 22.08 -11.51
CA GLU A 361 18.31 21.31 -10.26
C GLU A 361 17.64 22.03 -9.08
N GLN A 362 17.74 23.36 -9.00
CA GLN A 362 17.08 24.13 -7.94
C GLN A 362 15.55 24.12 -8.10
N ALA A 363 15.04 24.12 -9.33
CA ALA A 363 13.61 23.98 -9.60
C ALA A 363 13.09 22.61 -9.13
N TRP A 364 13.82 21.53 -9.42
CA TRP A 364 13.47 20.19 -8.94
C TRP A 364 13.51 20.09 -7.41
N GLN A 365 14.57 20.61 -6.76
CA GLN A 365 14.65 20.63 -5.29
C GLN A 365 13.52 21.46 -4.65
N THR A 366 13.08 22.54 -5.30
CA THR A 366 11.98 23.38 -4.82
C THR A 366 10.65 22.63 -4.90
N LEU A 367 10.36 21.96 -6.01
CA LEU A 367 9.16 21.11 -6.14
C LEU A 367 9.16 19.99 -5.10
N ARG A 368 10.31 19.34 -4.90
CA ARG A 368 10.47 18.29 -3.89
C ARG A 368 10.27 18.83 -2.47
N LYS A 369 10.84 19.99 -2.15
CA LYS A 369 10.63 20.62 -0.84
C LYS A 369 9.16 20.94 -0.62
N MET A 370 8.46 21.48 -1.62
CA MET A 370 7.02 21.74 -1.54
C MET A 370 6.20 20.45 -1.36
N ALA A 371 6.57 19.37 -2.03
CA ALA A 371 5.95 18.05 -1.88
C ALA A 371 6.07 17.55 -0.43
N MET A 372 7.27 17.65 0.16
CA MET A 372 7.52 17.31 1.56
C MET A 372 6.77 18.21 2.54
N ASP A 373 6.79 19.54 2.35
CA ASP A 373 6.14 20.50 3.24
C ASP A 373 4.60 20.39 3.22
N LYS A 374 4.03 19.82 2.14
CA LYS A 374 2.59 19.66 1.94
C LYS A 374 2.10 18.22 2.07
N ASN A 375 2.98 17.25 2.34
CA ASN A 375 2.66 15.82 2.38
C ASN A 375 1.93 15.36 1.09
N GLN A 376 2.37 15.85 -0.07
CA GLN A 376 1.79 15.57 -1.38
C GLN A 376 2.85 15.01 -2.32
N ARG A 377 2.43 14.26 -3.35
CA ARG A 377 3.37 13.75 -4.36
C ARG A 377 3.93 14.91 -5.19
N MET A 378 5.17 14.78 -5.64
CA MET A 378 5.79 15.82 -6.49
C MET A 378 4.97 16.14 -7.77
N VAL A 379 4.28 15.15 -8.34
CA VAL A 379 3.38 15.36 -9.49
C VAL A 379 2.12 16.16 -9.14
N GLU A 380 1.60 16.04 -7.92
CA GLU A 380 0.43 16.80 -7.47
C GLU A 380 0.79 18.27 -7.29
N ILE A 381 1.97 18.55 -6.72
CA ILE A 381 2.52 19.91 -6.66
C ILE A 381 2.74 20.47 -8.07
N ALA A 382 3.29 19.68 -8.99
CA ALA A 382 3.45 20.09 -10.37
C ALA A 382 2.10 20.43 -11.04
N ARG A 383 1.06 19.61 -10.83
CA ARG A 383 -0.30 19.89 -11.31
C ARG A 383 -0.91 21.15 -10.68
N ALA A 384 -0.74 21.33 -9.37
CA ALA A 384 -1.20 22.51 -8.66
C ALA A 384 -0.56 23.77 -9.22
N LEU A 385 0.78 23.75 -9.41
CA LEU A 385 1.54 24.86 -10.00
C LEU A 385 1.08 25.18 -11.44
N LEU A 386 0.86 24.15 -12.26
CA LEU A 386 0.40 24.32 -13.64
C LEU A 386 -1.04 24.86 -13.71
N THR A 387 -1.90 24.51 -12.77
CA THR A 387 -3.26 25.04 -12.66
C THR A 387 -3.25 26.54 -12.33
N VAL A 388 -2.38 26.95 -11.41
CA VAL A 388 -2.24 28.36 -11.01
C VAL A 388 -1.27 29.17 -11.90
N LYS A 389 -0.75 28.57 -12.98
CA LYS A 389 0.18 29.23 -13.92
C LYS A 389 -0.36 30.57 -14.44
N ALA A 390 -1.68 30.70 -14.58
CA ALA A 390 -2.32 31.94 -15.02
C ALA A 390 -2.07 33.12 -14.06
N LEU A 391 -1.85 32.87 -12.76
CA LEU A 391 -1.54 33.90 -11.77
C LEU A 391 -0.09 34.39 -11.86
N TRP A 392 0.78 33.68 -12.58
CA TRP A 392 2.21 33.98 -12.71
C TRP A 392 2.52 34.76 -14.00
N GLN A 393 1.49 35.30 -14.66
CA GLN A 393 1.67 36.15 -15.83
C GLN A 393 2.58 37.34 -15.49
N VAL A 394 3.65 37.45 -16.27
CA VAL A 394 4.61 38.54 -16.24
C VAL A 394 3.86 39.81 -16.63
N THR A 395 3.72 40.78 -15.71
CA THR A 395 3.47 42.16 -16.11
C THR A 395 4.62 42.54 -17.04
N PRO A 396 4.35 42.97 -18.29
CA PRO A 396 5.42 43.44 -19.17
C PRO A 396 6.11 44.60 -18.45
N LYS A 397 7.44 44.52 -18.30
CA LYS A 397 8.23 45.70 -17.93
C LYS A 397 8.05 46.71 -19.06
N GLU A 398 7.34 47.80 -18.78
CA GLU A 398 7.33 49.02 -19.62
C GLU A 398 8.73 49.63 -19.72
#